data_AF-D9Q281-F1
#
_entry.id   AF-D9Q281-F1
#
_cell.length_a   1.000
_cell.length_b   1.000
_cell.length_c   1.000
_cell.angle_alpha   90.00
_cell.angle_beta   90.00
_cell.angle_gamma   90.00
#
_symmetry.space_group_name_H-M   'P 1'
#
loop_
_entity.id
_entity.type
_entity.pdbx_description
1 polymer ?
#
loop_
_entity_poly.entity_id
_entity_poly.type
_entity_poly.pdbx_seq_one_letter_code
_entity_poly.pdbx_strand_id
1 'polypeptide(L)'
;MRGLLSTVKRSLMLTLSAPIKPGAVHRLMPDSDFERRLYEVVEVVPYIDEAYKRSQLVAEGRLSSKDLGLGAIIGKALRSAFDASGELPLVGLWSAAVVAGAVEGYSESANLKMPDNLKVVTTRLLYGSSLYDVEAFIESLSDVGDSDLLQFLENNGISPSNVQLRAPTLGDLFEIAQGLDRGFMINAKGVEQLIGLVKLFDEVKGVIAGIVKVYMQLASEVVKGSGIALTSRSLDPGLLLKLDKALVQDRATLNRVLGGVFLTSYIYGTTKGLAI
;
A
#
# COMPACT_ATOMS: atom_id res chain seq x y z
N MET A 1 -6.10 20.63 15.21
CA MET A 1 -5.23 19.62 14.57
C MET A 1 -6.13 18.59 13.92
N ARG A 2 -6.03 18.36 12.61
CA ARG A 2 -6.67 17.18 11.99
C ARG A 2 -5.84 15.96 12.40
N GLY A 3 -6.46 14.92 12.95
CA GLY A 3 -5.75 13.73 13.43
C GLY A 3 -5.04 13.00 12.29
N LEU A 4 -3.86 12.45 12.56
CA LEU A 4 -2.98 11.87 11.52
C LEU A 4 -3.60 10.66 10.81
N LEU A 5 -4.47 9.91 11.49
CA LEU A 5 -5.30 8.85 10.90
C LEU A 5 -6.21 9.36 9.77
N SER A 6 -6.61 10.64 9.79
CA SER A 6 -7.36 11.25 8.68
C SER A 6 -6.52 11.39 7.41
N THR A 7 -5.20 11.50 7.53
CA THR A 7 -4.26 11.53 6.39
C THR A 7 -4.21 10.18 5.69
N VAL A 8 -4.17 9.08 6.45
CA VAL A 8 -4.22 7.71 5.89
C VAL A 8 -5.50 7.52 5.09
N LYS A 9 -6.67 7.76 5.71
CA LYS A 9 -7.99 7.58 5.07
C LYS A 9 -8.15 8.49 3.86
N ARG A 10 -7.70 9.74 3.93
CA ARG A 10 -7.78 10.68 2.80
C ARG A 10 -6.87 10.28 1.65
N SER A 11 -5.65 9.83 1.93
CA SER A 11 -4.73 9.35 0.89
C SER A 11 -5.28 8.13 0.16
N LEU A 12 -5.88 7.20 0.90
CA LEU A 12 -6.54 6.02 0.34
C LEU A 12 -7.66 6.41 -0.63
N MET A 13 -8.57 7.29 -0.19
CA MET A 13 -9.66 7.79 -1.03
C MET A 13 -9.16 8.52 -2.27
N LEU A 14 -8.13 9.35 -2.14
CA LEU A 14 -7.56 10.09 -3.28
C LEU A 14 -6.87 9.15 -4.28
N THR A 15 -6.13 8.14 -3.80
CA THR A 15 -5.48 7.15 -4.67
C THR A 15 -6.50 6.41 -5.53
N LEU A 16 -7.60 5.93 -4.94
CA LEU A 16 -8.65 5.22 -5.69
C LEU A 16 -9.43 6.17 -6.61
N SER A 17 -9.87 7.32 -6.10
CA SER A 17 -10.74 8.26 -6.81
C SER A 17 -10.02 9.17 -7.83
N ALA A 18 -8.69 9.05 -7.95
CA ALA A 18 -7.94 9.76 -9.00
C ALA A 18 -8.56 9.47 -10.38
N PRO A 19 -8.83 10.49 -11.22
CA PRO A 19 -9.70 10.37 -12.39
C PRO A 19 -9.27 9.29 -13.39
N ILE A 20 -7.99 9.30 -13.78
CA ILE A 20 -7.43 8.35 -14.75
C ILE A 20 -6.06 7.88 -14.24
N LYS A 21 -5.96 6.56 -14.05
CA LYS A 21 -4.70 5.85 -13.78
C LYS A 21 -4.62 4.73 -14.84
N PRO A 22 -3.98 4.99 -15.99
CA PRO A 22 -4.10 4.13 -17.18
C PRO A 22 -3.84 2.65 -16.92
N GLY A 23 -4.84 1.80 -17.19
CA GLY A 23 -4.79 0.35 -17.04
C GLY A 23 -5.09 -0.15 -15.62
N ALA A 24 -5.12 0.70 -14.59
CA ALA A 24 -5.48 0.34 -13.21
C ALA A 24 -6.90 0.81 -12.87
N VAL A 25 -7.39 0.47 -11.68
CA VAL A 25 -8.70 0.96 -11.19
C VAL A 25 -8.69 2.49 -11.04
N HIS A 26 -9.68 3.18 -11.65
CA HIS A 26 -9.82 4.64 -11.55
C HIS A 26 -11.28 5.09 -11.72
N ARG A 27 -11.58 6.33 -11.29
CA ARG A 27 -12.97 6.84 -11.19
C ARG A 27 -13.74 6.90 -12.52
N LEU A 28 -13.04 7.08 -13.63
CA LEU A 28 -13.64 7.21 -14.97
C LEU A 28 -13.73 5.89 -15.74
N MET A 29 -13.44 4.75 -15.10
CA MET A 29 -13.57 3.46 -15.76
C MET A 29 -15.06 3.13 -16.00
N PRO A 30 -15.40 2.44 -17.09
CA PRO A 30 -16.81 2.17 -17.44
C PRO A 30 -17.40 0.96 -16.71
N ASP A 31 -16.58 0.17 -16.03
CA ASP A 31 -17.00 -1.03 -15.29
C ASP A 31 -17.20 -0.75 -13.79
N SER A 32 -17.80 -1.71 -13.09
CA SER A 32 -18.10 -1.60 -11.67
C SER A 32 -16.89 -1.88 -10.75
N ASP A 33 -15.67 -2.00 -11.29
CA ASP A 33 -14.50 -2.31 -10.46
C ASP A 33 -14.20 -1.15 -9.52
N PHE A 34 -14.36 0.10 -9.96
CA PHE A 34 -14.16 1.26 -9.10
C PHE A 34 -15.07 1.23 -7.88
N GLU A 35 -16.37 1.03 -8.07
CA GLU A 35 -17.36 0.93 -6.99
C GLU A 35 -17.04 -0.25 -6.07
N ARG A 36 -16.65 -1.41 -6.63
CA ARG A 36 -16.19 -2.56 -5.84
C ARG A 36 -15.01 -2.21 -4.94
N ARG A 37 -14.01 -1.48 -5.46
CA ARG A 37 -12.86 -1.04 -4.63
C ARG A 37 -13.22 0.03 -3.61
N LEU A 38 -14.28 0.82 -3.83
CA LEU A 38 -14.81 1.70 -2.79
C LEU A 38 -15.49 0.92 -1.66
N TYR A 39 -16.20 -0.17 -1.96
CA TYR A 39 -16.76 -1.04 -0.92
C TYR A 39 -15.67 -1.69 -0.07
N GLU A 40 -14.58 -2.15 -0.69
CA GLU A 40 -13.41 -2.67 0.04
C GLU A 40 -12.87 -1.66 1.07
N VAL A 41 -12.85 -0.36 0.75
CA VAL A 41 -12.41 0.67 1.72
C VAL A 41 -13.25 0.65 2.99
N VAL A 42 -14.58 0.52 2.87
CA VAL A 42 -15.49 0.53 4.02
C VAL A 42 -15.15 -0.63 4.96
N GLU A 43 -14.88 -1.81 4.41
CA GLU A 43 -14.53 -3.01 5.18
C GLU A 43 -13.09 -3.00 5.72
N VAL A 44 -12.17 -2.34 5.03
CA VAL A 44 -10.75 -2.29 5.45
C VAL A 44 -10.51 -1.24 6.55
N VAL A 45 -11.27 -0.15 6.56
CA VAL A 45 -11.09 0.96 7.53
C VAL A 45 -11.08 0.53 9.01
N PRO A 46 -11.97 -0.35 9.48
CA PRO A 46 -11.92 -0.87 10.85
C PRO A 46 -10.57 -1.48 11.23
N TYR A 47 -9.89 -2.15 10.30
CA TYR A 47 -8.59 -2.78 10.52
C TYR A 47 -7.43 -1.78 10.50
N ILE A 48 -7.56 -0.69 9.74
CA ILE A 48 -6.65 0.46 9.83
C ILE A 48 -6.76 1.09 11.24
N ASP A 49 -7.98 1.25 11.74
CA ASP A 49 -8.24 1.81 13.07
C ASP A 49 -7.77 0.86 14.19
N GLU A 50 -7.90 -0.46 14.01
CA GLU A 50 -7.35 -1.47 14.92
C GLU A 50 -5.83 -1.39 14.97
N ALA A 51 -5.16 -1.35 13.82
CA ALA A 51 -3.71 -1.26 13.73
C ALA A 51 -3.16 0.03 14.37
N TYR A 52 -3.83 1.16 14.13
CA TYR A 52 -3.52 2.44 14.77
C TYR A 52 -3.61 2.35 16.30
N LYS A 53 -4.71 1.82 16.84
CA LYS A 53 -4.90 1.73 18.31
C LYS A 53 -3.89 0.78 18.95
N ARG A 54 -3.61 -0.37 18.33
CA ARG A 54 -2.67 -1.34 18.91
C ARG A 54 -1.23 -0.84 18.84
N SER A 55 -0.85 -0.11 17.81
CA SER A 55 0.50 0.46 17.72
C SER A 55 0.74 1.62 18.70
N GLN A 56 -0.30 2.36 19.10
CA GLN A 56 -0.23 3.29 20.25
C GLN A 56 0.17 2.56 21.53
N LEU A 57 -0.42 1.38 21.80
CA LEU A 57 -0.06 0.57 22.96
C LEU A 57 1.39 0.07 22.89
N VAL A 58 1.91 -0.20 21.68
CA VAL A 58 3.32 -0.55 21.48
C VAL A 58 4.23 0.64 21.78
N ALA A 59 3.87 1.84 21.32
CA ALA A 59 4.62 3.06 21.63
C ALA A 59 4.65 3.38 23.14
N GLU A 60 3.55 3.12 23.85
CA GLU A 60 3.43 3.27 25.30
C GLU A 60 4.17 2.17 26.10
N GLY A 61 4.71 1.14 25.43
CA GLY A 61 5.35 0.00 26.09
C GLY A 61 4.37 -0.96 26.78
N ARG A 62 3.07 -0.84 26.49
CA ARG A 62 2.00 -1.69 27.05
C ARG A 62 1.74 -2.95 26.21
N LEU A 63 2.26 -2.98 24.99
CA LEU A 63 2.21 -4.12 24.07
C LEU A 63 3.59 -4.29 23.43
N SER A 64 4.07 -5.53 23.28
CA SER A 64 5.32 -5.75 22.52
C SER A 64 5.06 -5.64 21.01
N SER A 65 6.08 -5.37 20.20
CA SER A 65 5.96 -5.38 18.73
C SER A 65 5.56 -6.76 18.20
N LYS A 66 5.96 -7.84 18.89
CA LYS A 66 5.61 -9.23 18.55
C LYS A 66 4.14 -9.52 18.81
N ASP A 67 3.57 -8.89 19.83
CA ASP A 67 2.16 -9.03 20.21
C ASP A 67 1.26 -8.00 19.50
N LEU A 68 1.81 -7.19 18.59
CA LEU A 68 1.03 -6.26 17.75
C LEU A 68 0.03 -7.01 16.86
N GLY A 69 0.35 -8.24 16.45
CA GLY A 69 -0.53 -9.06 15.61
C GLY A 69 -0.82 -8.43 14.24
N LEU A 70 0.13 -7.66 13.71
CA LEU A 70 -0.04 -6.87 12.50
C LEU A 70 -0.36 -7.74 11.28
N GLY A 71 0.25 -8.93 11.17
CA GLY A 71 -0.01 -9.86 10.08
C GLY A 71 -1.43 -10.40 10.11
N ALA A 72 -1.94 -10.70 11.31
CA ALA A 72 -3.33 -11.11 11.50
C ALA A 72 -4.32 -9.98 11.19
N ILE A 73 -4.01 -8.72 11.52
CA ILE A 73 -4.85 -7.56 11.17
C ILE A 73 -4.90 -7.37 9.66
N ILE A 74 -3.75 -7.46 8.97
CA ILE A 74 -3.69 -7.42 7.50
C ILE A 74 -4.53 -8.54 6.91
N GLY A 75 -4.37 -9.78 7.40
CA GLY A 75 -5.13 -10.91 6.88
C GLY A 75 -6.64 -10.79 7.03
N LYS A 76 -7.13 -10.23 8.15
CA LYS A 76 -8.55 -9.91 8.33
C LYS A 76 -9.03 -8.83 7.35
N ALA A 77 -8.21 -7.81 7.11
CA ALA A 77 -8.52 -6.76 6.13
C ALA A 77 -8.62 -7.32 4.72
N LEU A 78 -7.70 -8.20 4.32
CA LEU A 78 -7.72 -8.86 3.01
C LEU A 78 -8.95 -9.74 2.82
N ARG A 79 -9.28 -10.59 3.80
CA ARG A 79 -10.48 -11.42 3.74
C ARG A 79 -11.76 -10.60 3.68
N SER A 80 -11.87 -9.54 4.48
CA SER A 80 -13.08 -8.69 4.47
C SER A 80 -13.22 -7.91 3.15
N ALA A 81 -12.10 -7.48 2.57
CA ALA A 81 -12.11 -6.89 1.23
C ALA A 81 -12.56 -7.90 0.15
N PHE A 82 -12.05 -9.13 0.21
CA PHE A 82 -12.45 -10.21 -0.69
C PHE A 82 -13.94 -10.56 -0.55
N ASP A 83 -14.43 -10.73 0.68
CA ASP A 83 -15.84 -11.05 0.97
C ASP A 83 -16.79 -9.96 0.46
N ALA A 84 -16.36 -8.69 0.49
CA ALA A 84 -17.17 -7.56 0.04
C ALA A 84 -17.17 -7.36 -1.47
N SER A 85 -16.05 -7.60 -2.16
CA SER A 85 -15.97 -7.38 -3.61
C SER A 85 -16.21 -8.63 -4.45
N GLY A 86 -16.06 -9.81 -3.86
CA GLY A 86 -16.11 -11.11 -4.54
C GLY A 86 -14.96 -11.33 -5.53
N GLU A 87 -13.92 -10.51 -5.46
CA GLU A 87 -12.78 -10.50 -6.38
C GLU A 87 -11.47 -10.46 -5.57
N LEU A 88 -10.36 -10.83 -6.20
CA LEU A 88 -9.03 -10.66 -5.60
C LEU A 88 -8.87 -9.21 -5.11
N PRO A 89 -8.65 -8.96 -3.80
CA PRO A 89 -8.53 -7.61 -3.27
C PRO A 89 -7.25 -6.93 -3.75
N LEU A 90 -7.17 -5.60 -3.60
CA LEU A 90 -5.92 -4.86 -3.84
C LEU A 90 -4.91 -5.12 -2.71
N VAL A 91 -4.31 -6.31 -2.71
CA VAL A 91 -3.50 -6.87 -1.61
C VAL A 91 -2.45 -5.89 -1.08
N GLY A 92 -1.59 -5.36 -1.96
CA GLY A 92 -0.58 -4.40 -1.54
C GLY A 92 -1.15 -3.08 -1.04
N LEU A 93 -2.27 -2.60 -1.60
CA LEU A 93 -2.90 -1.36 -1.14
C LEU A 93 -3.46 -1.50 0.28
N TRP A 94 -4.18 -2.58 0.56
CA TRP A 94 -4.79 -2.79 1.88
C TRP A 94 -3.74 -3.13 2.94
N SER A 95 -2.73 -3.93 2.58
CA SER A 95 -1.58 -4.18 3.45
C SER A 95 -0.87 -2.87 3.80
N ALA A 96 -0.59 -2.03 2.79
CA ALA A 96 0.02 -0.73 2.99
C ALA A 96 -0.83 0.20 3.88
N ALA A 97 -2.15 0.21 3.70
CA ALA A 97 -3.06 1.06 4.46
C ALA A 97 -3.11 0.67 5.95
N VAL A 98 -3.15 -0.63 6.25
CA VAL A 98 -3.08 -1.16 7.62
C VAL A 98 -1.73 -0.81 8.27
N VAL A 99 -0.62 -1.00 7.55
CA VAL A 99 0.72 -0.64 8.07
C VAL A 99 0.86 0.87 8.27
N ALA A 100 0.35 1.70 7.36
CA ALA A 100 0.33 3.15 7.54
C ALA A 100 -0.49 3.58 8.78
N GLY A 101 -1.62 2.91 9.03
CA GLY A 101 -2.38 3.08 10.28
C GLY A 101 -1.55 2.77 11.52
N ALA A 102 -0.82 1.64 11.50
CA ALA A 102 0.09 1.26 12.59
C ALA A 102 1.23 2.28 12.76
N VAL A 103 1.85 2.74 11.67
CA VAL A 103 2.91 3.76 11.70
C VAL A 103 2.41 5.05 12.32
N GLU A 104 1.20 5.50 11.97
CA GLU A 104 0.61 6.70 12.55
C GLU A 104 0.28 6.57 14.03
N GLY A 105 -0.31 5.43 14.44
CA GLY A 105 -0.61 5.22 15.86
C GLY A 105 0.68 5.22 16.71
N TYR A 106 1.74 4.60 16.21
CA TYR A 106 3.02 4.56 16.89
C TYR A 106 3.66 5.95 16.94
N SER A 107 3.70 6.66 15.80
CA SER A 107 4.35 7.97 15.68
C SER A 107 3.67 9.02 16.54
N GLU A 108 2.33 9.04 16.57
CA GLU A 108 1.54 10.00 17.34
C GLU A 108 1.76 9.80 18.84
N SER A 109 1.68 8.54 19.32
CA SER A 109 1.89 8.24 20.75
C SER A 109 3.34 8.46 21.18
N ALA A 110 4.32 8.14 20.33
CA ALA A 110 5.74 8.37 20.60
C ALA A 110 6.22 9.81 20.32
N ASN A 111 5.33 10.71 19.89
CA ASN A 111 5.63 12.09 19.48
C ASN A 111 6.77 12.19 18.44
N LEU A 112 6.76 11.28 17.45
CA LEU A 112 7.75 11.20 16.37
C LEU A 112 7.21 11.91 15.13
N LYS A 113 8.05 12.77 14.53
CA LYS A 113 7.69 13.49 13.30
C LYS A 113 7.92 12.61 12.07
N MET A 114 6.92 12.54 11.20
CA MET A 114 7.03 12.00 9.85
C MET A 114 7.47 13.11 8.87
N PRO A 115 8.25 12.79 7.82
CA PRO A 115 8.65 11.45 7.37
C PRO A 115 10.00 11.00 7.96
N ASP A 116 10.69 11.85 8.72
CA ASP A 116 12.06 11.61 9.20
C ASP A 116 12.21 10.32 10.01
N ASN A 117 11.17 9.95 10.77
CA ASN A 117 11.16 8.74 11.59
C ASN A 117 10.51 7.53 10.90
N LEU A 118 10.09 7.64 9.64
CA LEU A 118 9.35 6.57 8.95
C LEU A 118 10.13 5.25 8.92
N LYS A 119 11.43 5.31 8.59
CA LYS A 119 12.32 4.13 8.59
C LYS A 119 12.40 3.50 9.96
N VAL A 120 12.59 4.31 11.02
CA VAL A 120 12.70 3.83 12.40
C VAL A 120 11.41 3.14 12.86
N VAL A 121 10.26 3.79 12.65
CA VAL A 121 8.96 3.25 13.06
C VAL A 121 8.64 1.98 12.29
N THR A 122 8.81 2.00 10.97
CA THR A 122 8.59 0.82 10.11
C THR A 122 9.49 -0.35 10.52
N THR A 123 10.77 -0.09 10.82
CA THR A 123 11.69 -1.12 11.32
C THR A 123 11.19 -1.74 12.62
N ARG A 124 10.76 -0.93 13.59
CA ARG A 124 10.25 -1.42 14.89
C ARG A 124 8.98 -2.27 14.74
N LEU A 125 8.06 -1.85 13.87
CA LEU A 125 6.77 -2.53 13.71
C LEU A 125 6.89 -3.81 12.86
N LEU A 126 7.59 -3.74 11.71
CA LEU A 126 7.65 -4.87 10.77
C LEU A 126 8.73 -5.89 11.10
N TYR A 127 9.92 -5.45 11.52
CA TYR A 127 11.04 -6.35 11.85
C TYR A 127 11.02 -6.76 13.32
N GLY A 128 10.15 -6.12 14.11
CA GLY A 128 9.80 -6.58 15.45
C GLY A 128 8.63 -7.56 15.48
N SER A 129 8.05 -7.94 14.33
CA SER A 129 6.90 -8.83 14.26
C SER A 129 7.25 -10.27 14.64
N SER A 130 6.24 -11.08 14.91
CA SER A 130 6.41 -12.50 15.23
C SER A 130 6.39 -13.37 13.97
N LEU A 131 6.81 -14.64 14.11
CA LEU A 131 6.62 -15.65 13.07
C LEU A 131 5.13 -15.88 12.77
N TYR A 132 4.29 -15.83 13.80
CA TYR A 132 2.84 -15.96 13.68
C TYR A 132 2.25 -14.88 12.77
N ASP A 133 2.77 -13.64 12.82
CA ASP A 133 2.36 -12.58 11.89
C ASP A 133 2.65 -12.95 10.43
N VAL A 134 3.79 -13.58 10.17
CA VAL A 134 4.16 -14.02 8.82
C VAL A 134 3.28 -15.17 8.36
N GLU A 135 3.06 -16.17 9.21
CA GLU A 135 2.18 -17.31 8.93
C GLU A 135 0.75 -16.84 8.64
N ALA A 136 0.20 -15.97 9.48
CA ALA A 136 -1.15 -15.41 9.31
C ALA A 136 -1.27 -14.59 8.02
N PHE A 137 -0.22 -13.87 7.64
CA PHE A 137 -0.19 -13.14 6.37
C PHE A 137 -0.18 -14.10 5.17
N ILE A 138 0.69 -15.11 5.17
CA ILE A 138 0.76 -16.11 4.08
C ILE A 138 -0.56 -16.88 3.95
N GLU A 139 -1.14 -17.30 5.07
CA GLU A 139 -2.46 -17.96 5.10
C GLU A 139 -3.52 -17.05 4.46
N SER A 140 -3.55 -15.76 4.81
CA SER A 140 -4.51 -14.83 4.23
C SER A 140 -4.34 -14.62 2.73
N LEU A 141 -3.12 -14.71 2.18
CA LEU A 141 -2.92 -14.67 0.73
C LEU A 141 -3.52 -15.91 0.04
N SER A 142 -3.45 -17.06 0.71
CA SER A 142 -4.10 -18.29 0.24
C SER A 142 -5.62 -18.18 0.30
N ASP A 143 -6.15 -17.60 1.37
CA ASP A 143 -7.60 -17.43 1.56
C ASP A 143 -8.22 -16.54 0.47
N VAL A 144 -7.55 -15.46 0.08
CA VAL A 144 -8.04 -14.52 -0.95
C VAL A 144 -7.60 -14.88 -2.37
N GLY A 145 -6.76 -15.92 -2.52
CA GLY A 145 -6.34 -16.43 -3.82
C GLY A 145 -5.26 -15.62 -4.56
N ASP A 146 -4.37 -14.89 -3.88
CA ASP A 146 -3.22 -14.23 -4.54
C ASP A 146 -2.08 -15.23 -4.83
N SER A 147 -2.33 -16.15 -5.76
CA SER A 147 -1.39 -17.21 -6.13
C SER A 147 -0.07 -16.67 -6.67
N ASP A 148 -0.11 -15.55 -7.39
CA ASP A 148 1.08 -14.92 -7.96
C ASP A 148 2.02 -14.41 -6.86
N LEU A 149 1.49 -13.76 -5.83
CA LEU A 149 2.30 -13.29 -4.72
C LEU A 149 2.82 -14.45 -3.87
N LEU A 150 1.99 -15.47 -3.62
CA LEU A 150 2.42 -16.69 -2.94
C LEU A 150 3.58 -17.37 -3.68
N GLN A 151 3.43 -17.58 -4.99
CA GLN A 151 4.48 -18.19 -5.82
C GLN A 151 5.74 -17.33 -5.84
N PHE A 152 5.60 -16.00 -5.89
CA PHE A 152 6.73 -15.08 -5.84
C PHE A 152 7.48 -15.18 -4.50
N LEU A 153 6.77 -15.23 -3.38
CA LEU A 153 7.37 -15.43 -2.06
C LEU A 153 8.08 -16.79 -1.97
N GLU A 154 7.44 -17.86 -2.44
CA GLU A 154 8.00 -19.21 -2.44
C GLU A 154 9.30 -19.30 -3.26
N ASN A 155 9.30 -18.73 -4.47
CA ASN A 155 10.46 -18.68 -5.35
C ASN A 155 11.63 -17.89 -4.74
N ASN A 156 11.35 -16.98 -3.80
CA ASN A 156 12.34 -16.20 -3.07
C ASN A 156 12.61 -16.78 -1.65
N GLY A 157 12.13 -17.99 -1.37
CA GLY A 157 12.47 -18.75 -0.18
C GLY A 157 11.66 -18.38 1.07
N ILE A 158 10.45 -17.86 0.90
CA ILE A 158 9.42 -17.79 1.94
C ILE A 158 8.26 -18.69 1.51
N SER A 159 8.15 -19.86 2.12
CA SER A 159 7.04 -20.80 1.90
C SER A 159 6.46 -21.25 3.25
N PRO A 160 5.20 -21.72 3.28
CA PRO A 160 4.63 -22.33 4.49
C PRO A 160 5.52 -23.44 5.07
N SER A 161 6.22 -24.18 4.21
CA SER A 161 7.08 -25.31 4.58
C SER A 161 8.46 -24.91 5.13
N ASN A 162 8.97 -23.70 4.86
CA ASN A 162 10.31 -23.27 5.28
C ASN A 162 10.34 -22.06 6.23
N VAL A 163 9.19 -21.43 6.48
CA VAL A 163 9.08 -20.22 7.30
C VAL A 163 9.56 -20.47 8.74
N GLN A 164 9.31 -21.67 9.29
CA GLN A 164 9.75 -22.06 10.63
C GLN A 164 11.27 -22.17 10.78
N LEU A 165 11.98 -22.52 9.70
CA LEU A 165 13.44 -22.69 9.72
C LEU A 165 14.18 -21.35 9.64
N ARG A 166 13.60 -20.37 8.94
CA ARG A 166 14.21 -19.04 8.72
C ARG A 166 13.76 -18.00 9.73
N ALA A 167 12.65 -18.25 10.43
CA ALA A 167 12.01 -17.33 11.36
C ALA A 167 11.93 -15.87 10.83
N PRO A 168 11.44 -15.66 9.59
CA PRO A 168 11.37 -14.33 9.00
C PRO A 168 10.38 -13.44 9.76
N THR A 169 10.56 -12.14 9.61
CA THR A 169 9.64 -11.10 10.07
C THR A 169 8.76 -10.62 8.92
N LEU A 170 7.71 -9.84 9.20
CA LEU A 170 6.95 -9.15 8.17
C LEU A 170 7.83 -8.18 7.37
N GLY A 171 8.86 -7.61 8.00
CA GLY A 171 9.85 -6.77 7.32
C GLY A 171 10.58 -7.51 6.21
N ASP A 172 11.07 -8.72 6.51
CA ASP A 172 11.76 -9.57 5.52
C ASP A 172 10.82 -9.99 4.38
N LEU A 173 9.57 -10.32 4.71
CA LEU A 173 8.55 -10.65 3.72
C LEU A 173 8.25 -9.46 2.81
N PHE A 174 8.03 -8.27 3.38
CA PHE A 174 7.72 -7.06 2.63
C PHE A 174 8.87 -6.65 1.72
N GLU A 175 10.11 -6.86 2.18
CA GLU A 175 11.30 -6.62 1.36
C GLU A 175 11.34 -7.44 0.08
N ILE A 176 10.84 -8.68 0.13
CA ILE A 176 10.72 -9.55 -1.04
C ILE A 176 9.48 -9.14 -1.85
N ALA A 177 8.30 -9.09 -1.22
CA ALA A 177 7.02 -8.83 -1.85
C ALA A 177 6.98 -7.52 -2.65
N GLN A 178 7.76 -6.50 -2.25
CA GLN A 178 7.84 -5.22 -2.97
C GLN A 178 8.36 -5.34 -4.42
N GLY A 179 9.03 -6.46 -4.75
CA GLY A 179 9.46 -6.77 -6.11
C GLY A 179 8.31 -7.06 -7.06
N LEU A 180 7.17 -7.54 -6.54
CA LEU A 180 5.96 -7.83 -7.31
C LEU A 180 4.88 -6.77 -7.09
N ASP A 181 4.68 -6.30 -5.84
CA ASP A 181 3.63 -5.35 -5.48
C ASP A 181 4.18 -4.18 -4.65
N ARG A 182 4.01 -2.96 -5.18
CA ARG A 182 4.59 -1.74 -4.62
C ARG A 182 3.93 -1.29 -3.31
N GLY A 183 2.81 -1.89 -2.91
CA GLY A 183 2.25 -1.71 -1.57
C GLY A 183 3.18 -2.17 -0.45
N PHE A 184 4.08 -3.10 -0.72
CA PHE A 184 5.02 -3.60 0.28
C PHE A 184 6.27 -2.72 0.43
N MET A 185 6.40 -1.61 -0.31
CA MET A 185 7.56 -0.70 -0.24
C MET A 185 7.73 0.02 1.12
N ILE A 186 6.74 -0.02 2.01
CA ILE A 186 6.86 0.47 3.38
C ILE A 186 7.69 -0.51 4.23
N ASN A 187 8.98 -0.64 3.91
CA ASN A 187 9.96 -1.49 4.59
C ASN A 187 11.35 -0.81 4.60
N ALA A 188 12.36 -1.39 5.24
CA ALA A 188 13.66 -0.74 5.39
C ALA A 188 14.40 -0.46 4.06
N LYS A 189 14.15 -1.26 3.00
CA LYS A 189 14.71 -1.08 1.65
C LYS A 189 13.89 -0.13 0.77
N GLY A 190 12.56 -0.12 0.92
CA GLY A 190 11.66 0.64 0.04
C GLY A 190 11.38 2.08 0.49
N VAL A 191 11.54 2.40 1.78
CA VAL A 191 11.19 3.72 2.35
C VAL A 191 11.95 4.88 1.68
N GLU A 192 13.23 4.71 1.34
CA GLU A 192 14.00 5.77 0.68
C GLU A 192 13.47 6.08 -0.73
N GLN A 193 13.06 5.04 -1.48
CA GLN A 193 12.43 5.21 -2.78
C GLN A 193 11.07 5.92 -2.65
N LEU A 194 10.25 5.55 -1.66
CA LEU A 194 8.98 6.23 -1.38
C LEU A 194 9.18 7.72 -1.10
N ILE A 195 10.14 8.07 -0.25
CA ILE A 195 10.49 9.47 0.05
C ILE A 195 10.97 10.20 -1.22
N GLY A 196 11.73 9.52 -2.07
CA GLY A 196 12.14 10.05 -3.38
C GLY A 196 10.95 10.40 -4.27
N LEU A 197 9.94 9.53 -4.34
CA LEU A 197 8.73 9.71 -5.15
C LEU A 197 7.86 10.88 -4.68
N VAL A 198 7.92 11.26 -3.40
CA VAL A 198 7.19 12.43 -2.87
C VAL A 198 7.53 13.71 -3.63
N LYS A 199 8.76 13.85 -4.13
CA LYS A 199 9.20 15.02 -4.92
C LYS A 199 8.38 15.23 -6.19
N LEU A 200 7.79 14.17 -6.75
CA LEU A 200 6.96 14.27 -7.96
C LEU A 200 5.68 15.07 -7.74
N PHE A 201 5.18 15.15 -6.50
CA PHE A 201 4.04 16.01 -6.16
C PHE A 201 4.37 17.49 -6.32
N ASP A 202 5.63 17.89 -6.14
CA ASP A 202 6.06 19.29 -6.23
C ASP A 202 6.22 19.77 -7.67
N GLU A 203 6.29 18.84 -8.63
CA GLU A 203 6.42 19.15 -10.05
C GLU A 203 5.09 19.44 -10.75
N VAL A 204 3.96 19.26 -10.05
CA VAL A 204 2.61 19.38 -10.61
C VAL A 204 1.69 20.18 -9.69
N LYS A 205 0.66 20.79 -10.27
CA LYS A 205 -0.33 21.53 -9.49
C LYS A 205 -1.43 20.59 -8.99
N GLY A 206 -1.44 20.37 -7.68
CA GLY A 206 -2.52 19.66 -6.98
C GLY A 206 -2.24 18.19 -6.71
N VAL A 207 -2.84 17.68 -5.62
CA VAL A 207 -2.59 16.34 -5.08
C VAL A 207 -3.00 15.25 -6.07
N ILE A 208 -4.12 15.42 -6.77
CA ILE A 208 -4.59 14.45 -7.77
C ILE A 208 -3.59 14.31 -8.93
N ALA A 209 -3.05 15.41 -9.44
CA ALA A 209 -2.03 15.36 -10.49
C ALA A 209 -0.76 14.66 -9.98
N GLY A 210 -0.38 14.90 -8.71
CA GLY A 210 0.74 14.21 -8.06
C GLY A 210 0.52 12.71 -7.96
N ILE A 211 -0.68 12.26 -7.56
CA ILE A 211 -1.06 10.84 -7.51
C ILE A 211 -0.93 10.19 -8.89
N VAL A 212 -1.47 10.84 -9.95
CA VAL A 212 -1.36 10.31 -11.31
C VAL A 212 0.10 10.29 -11.75
N LYS A 213 0.90 11.30 -11.42
CA LYS A 213 2.33 11.34 -11.77
C LYS A 213 3.13 10.23 -11.10
N VAL A 214 2.92 9.98 -9.82
CA VAL A 214 3.55 8.86 -9.09
C VAL A 214 3.10 7.52 -9.65
N TYR A 215 1.81 7.38 -9.96
CA TYR A 215 1.30 6.18 -10.64
C TYR A 215 2.04 5.94 -11.96
N MET A 216 2.15 6.95 -12.81
CA MET A 216 2.83 6.82 -14.10
C MET A 216 4.32 6.46 -13.95
N GLN A 217 5.01 7.01 -12.95
CA GLN A 217 6.39 6.65 -12.65
C GLN A 217 6.50 5.17 -12.29
N LEU A 218 5.74 4.70 -11.29
CA LEU A 218 5.80 3.32 -10.83
C LEU A 218 5.30 2.33 -11.89
N ALA A 219 4.25 2.67 -12.64
CA ALA A 219 3.72 1.84 -13.73
C ALA A 219 4.75 1.65 -14.85
N SER A 220 5.57 2.67 -15.14
CA SER A 220 6.63 2.59 -16.15
C SER A 220 7.78 1.64 -15.78
N GLU A 221 7.96 1.38 -14.48
CA GLU A 221 8.97 0.44 -13.99
C GLU A 221 8.53 -1.01 -14.14
N VAL A 222 7.22 -1.27 -14.13
CA VAL A 222 6.63 -2.62 -14.17
C VAL A 222 6.25 -3.01 -15.60
N VAL A 223 5.70 -2.09 -16.39
CA VAL A 223 5.34 -2.34 -17.80
C VAL A 223 6.34 -1.64 -18.71
N LYS A 224 7.34 -2.39 -19.20
CA LYS A 224 8.37 -1.88 -20.12
C LYS A 224 7.80 -1.74 -21.54
N GLY A 225 8.08 -0.61 -22.22
CA GLY A 225 7.80 -0.44 -23.66
C GLY A 225 6.41 0.09 -24.04
N SER A 226 5.57 0.46 -23.07
CA SER A 226 4.16 0.85 -23.25
C SER A 226 3.90 2.35 -23.49
N GLY A 227 4.94 3.18 -23.69
CA GLY A 227 4.78 4.63 -23.85
C GLY A 227 4.35 5.39 -22.57
N ILE A 228 4.18 4.70 -21.44
CA ILE A 228 3.88 5.28 -20.11
C ILE A 228 4.94 6.32 -19.72
N ALA A 229 6.22 6.01 -19.92
CA ALA A 229 7.33 6.91 -19.61
C ALA A 229 7.32 8.21 -20.44
N LEU A 230 6.71 8.21 -21.63
CA LEU A 230 6.59 9.38 -22.48
C LEU A 230 5.37 10.25 -22.11
N THR A 231 4.29 9.63 -21.64
CA THR A 231 3.04 10.28 -21.24
C THR A 231 3.06 10.83 -19.81
N SER A 232 3.97 10.35 -18.96
CA SER A 232 4.19 10.88 -17.60
C SER A 232 4.58 12.38 -17.56
N ARG A 233 5.02 12.94 -18.69
CA ARG A 233 5.51 14.33 -18.79
C ARG A 233 4.41 15.37 -19.01
N SER A 234 3.30 15.02 -19.67
CA SER A 234 2.26 16.00 -20.03
C SER A 234 0.94 15.82 -19.27
N LEU A 235 0.70 14.66 -18.64
CA LEU A 235 -0.55 14.31 -17.93
C LEU A 235 -1.83 14.73 -18.69
N ASP A 236 -1.77 14.73 -20.03
CA ASP A 236 -2.89 15.13 -20.88
C ASP A 236 -4.03 14.12 -20.77
N PRO A 237 -5.25 14.52 -20.40
CA PRO A 237 -6.37 13.58 -20.22
C PRO A 237 -6.68 12.73 -21.44
N GLY A 238 -6.53 13.28 -22.65
CA GLY A 238 -6.77 12.55 -23.90
C GLY A 238 -5.74 11.45 -24.13
N LEU A 239 -4.47 11.72 -23.83
CA LEU A 239 -3.40 10.71 -23.86
C LEU A 239 -3.58 9.66 -22.77
N LEU A 240 -3.96 10.06 -21.56
CA LEU A 240 -4.20 9.13 -20.45
C LEU A 240 -5.35 8.17 -20.78
N LEU A 241 -6.46 8.63 -21.37
CA LEU A 241 -7.57 7.77 -21.78
C LEU A 241 -7.19 6.81 -22.92
N LYS A 242 -6.35 7.24 -23.87
CA LYS A 242 -5.86 6.36 -24.92
C LYS A 242 -4.97 5.26 -24.35
N LEU A 243 -4.09 5.63 -23.42
CA LEU A 243 -3.20 4.70 -22.76
C LEU A 243 -3.97 3.72 -21.87
N ASP A 244 -5.01 4.19 -21.19
CA ASP A 244 -5.87 3.36 -20.35
C ASP A 244 -6.47 2.20 -21.15
N LYS A 245 -7.07 2.52 -22.31
CA LYS A 245 -7.61 1.51 -23.24
C LYS A 245 -6.56 0.52 -23.74
N ALA A 246 -5.33 0.96 -23.94
CA ALA A 246 -4.24 0.11 -24.41
C ALA A 246 -3.72 -0.84 -23.32
N LEU A 247 -3.86 -0.48 -22.05
CA LEU A 247 -3.29 -1.19 -20.90
C LEU A 247 -4.32 -2.01 -20.11
N VAL A 248 -5.56 -2.13 -20.59
CA VAL A 248 -6.62 -2.89 -19.88
C VAL A 248 -6.19 -4.33 -19.60
N GLN A 249 -5.44 -4.95 -20.50
CA GLN A 249 -4.97 -6.34 -20.33
C GLN A 249 -3.91 -6.47 -19.22
N ASP A 250 -3.23 -5.38 -18.86
CA ASP A 250 -2.20 -5.35 -17.81
C ASP A 250 -2.78 -4.97 -16.43
N ARG A 251 -4.11 -4.92 -16.29
CA ARG A 251 -4.78 -4.38 -15.10
C ARG A 251 -4.35 -5.03 -13.79
N ALA A 252 -4.25 -6.36 -13.76
CA ALA A 252 -3.82 -7.07 -12.55
C ALA A 252 -2.43 -6.60 -12.10
N THR A 253 -1.48 -6.52 -13.03
CA THR A 253 -0.11 -6.03 -12.81
C THR A 253 -0.09 -4.56 -12.39
N LEU A 254 -0.87 -3.71 -13.06
CA LEU A 254 -0.89 -2.26 -12.79
C LEU A 254 -1.60 -1.91 -11.47
N ASN A 255 -2.56 -2.71 -11.03
CA ASN A 255 -3.18 -2.57 -9.71
C ASN A 255 -2.18 -2.78 -8.57
N ARG A 256 -1.16 -3.63 -8.75
CA ARG A 256 -0.06 -3.84 -7.79
C ARG A 256 0.82 -2.60 -7.59
N VAL A 257 0.64 -1.54 -8.37
CA VAL A 257 1.33 -0.25 -8.18
C VAL A 257 0.59 0.66 -7.18
N LEU A 258 -0.71 0.46 -7.00
CA LEU A 258 -1.57 1.38 -6.26
C LEU A 258 -1.17 1.55 -4.79
N GLY A 259 -0.65 0.50 -4.14
CA GLY A 259 -0.14 0.60 -2.78
C GLY A 259 1.04 1.57 -2.65
N GLY A 260 1.97 1.57 -3.60
CA GLY A 260 3.09 2.52 -3.63
C GLY A 260 2.63 3.96 -3.86
N VAL A 261 1.62 4.15 -4.72
CA VAL A 261 0.99 5.46 -4.95
C VAL A 261 0.32 5.98 -3.67
N PHE A 262 -0.45 5.12 -2.98
CA PHE A 262 -1.04 5.42 -1.69
C PHE A 262 0.02 5.82 -0.65
N LEU A 263 1.07 5.02 -0.48
CA LEU A 263 2.13 5.29 0.48
C LEU A 263 2.81 6.64 0.21
N THR A 264 3.07 6.94 -1.07
CA THR A 264 3.68 8.23 -1.45
C THR A 264 2.74 9.40 -1.16
N SER A 265 1.45 9.29 -1.48
CA SER A 265 0.43 10.30 -1.15
C SER A 265 0.30 10.50 0.36
N TYR A 266 0.36 9.41 1.12
CA TYR A 266 0.32 9.42 2.57
C TYR A 266 1.50 10.21 3.15
N ILE A 267 2.72 9.88 2.71
CA ILE A 267 3.94 10.60 3.15
C ILE A 267 3.88 12.08 2.75
N TYR A 268 3.45 12.40 1.53
CA TYR A 268 3.21 13.79 1.12
C TYR A 268 2.19 14.49 2.04
N GLY A 269 1.10 13.81 2.38
CA GLY A 269 0.08 14.33 3.28
C GLY A 269 0.59 14.64 4.69
N THR A 270 1.52 13.84 5.23
CA THR A 270 2.14 14.09 6.54
C THR A 270 3.08 15.30 6.54
N THR A 271 3.63 15.67 5.38
CA THR A 271 4.63 16.77 5.27
C THR A 271 3.98 18.12 4.95
N LYS A 272 3.07 18.16 3.97
CA LYS A 272 2.50 19.40 3.43
C LYS A 272 1.00 19.52 3.63
N GLY A 273 0.36 18.46 4.15
CA GLY A 273 -1.09 18.35 4.19
C GLY A 273 -1.68 18.04 2.81
N LEU A 274 -2.81 17.34 2.81
CA LEU A 274 -3.58 17.13 1.59
C LEU A 274 -4.58 18.28 1.48
N ALA A 275 -4.38 19.23 0.57
CA ALA A 275 -5.40 20.20 0.18
C ALA A 275 -5.96 19.79 -1.18
N ILE A 276 -7.28 19.72 -1.31
CA ILE A 276 -7.99 19.52 -2.58
C ILE A 276 -8.46 20.89 -3.02
#